data_AF-A0A3D5PYP7-F1
#
_entry.id   AF-A0A3D5PYP7-F1
#
_cell.length_a   1.000
_cell.length_b   1.000
_cell.length_c   1.000
_cell.angle_alpha   90.00
_cell.angle_beta   90.00
_cell.angle_gamma   90.00
#
_symmetry.space_group_name_H-M   'P 1'
#
loop_
_entity.id
_entity.type
_entity.pdbx_description
1 polymer ?
#
loop_
_entity_poly.entity_id
_entity_poly.type
_entity_poly.pdbx_seq_one_letter_code
_entity_poly.pdbx_strand_id
1 'polypeptide(L)'
;MTANTTQAFWTTGPLSGELRPTDVDGSLAGAGTNPGPPVRLRSLCSGISRGTETLVFRGNVPRSQYQAMRAPFQQGDFPWPVKYGYAN
;
A
#
# COMPACT_ATOMS: atom_id res chain seq x y z
N MET A 1 -13.96 -13.57 16.58
CA MET A 1 -12.85 -12.59 16.64
C MET A 1 -13.33 -11.35 15.90
N THR A 2 -13.44 -10.20 16.56
CA THR A 2 -13.80 -8.94 15.89
C THR A 2 -12.64 -8.53 14.99
N ALA A 3 -12.89 -8.40 13.68
CA ALA A 3 -11.87 -7.95 12.74
C ALA A 3 -11.37 -6.56 13.18
N ASN A 4 -10.07 -6.43 13.42
CA ASN A 4 -9.45 -5.17 13.80
C ASN A 4 -9.16 -4.38 12.51
N THR A 5 -10.17 -3.65 12.03
CA THR A 5 -10.10 -2.93 10.76
C THR A 5 -9.60 -1.50 10.96
N THR A 6 -8.68 -1.08 10.10
CA THR A 6 -8.27 0.33 9.93
C THR A 6 -8.71 0.83 8.55
N GLN A 7 -8.58 2.13 8.29
CA GLN A 7 -8.66 2.65 6.93
C GLN A 7 -7.26 2.75 6.32
N ALA A 8 -7.17 2.52 5.02
CA ALA A 8 -5.97 2.79 4.22
C ALA A 8 -6.37 3.52 2.93
N PHE A 9 -5.47 4.33 2.37
CA PHE A 9 -5.73 5.02 1.12
C PHE A 9 -5.33 4.17 -0.10
N TRP A 10 -6.23 4.09 -1.08
CA TRP A 10 -6.03 3.35 -2.33
C TRP A 10 -6.11 4.32 -3.50
N THR A 11 -5.11 4.28 -4.38
CA THR A 11 -5.23 4.92 -5.70
C THR A 11 -6.13 4.04 -6.56
N THR A 12 -7.23 4.60 -7.07
CA THR A 12 -8.26 3.88 -7.84
C THR A 12 -8.34 4.31 -9.29
N GLY A 13 -7.61 5.36 -9.66
CA GLY A 13 -7.49 5.90 -11.01
C GLY A 13 -6.54 7.09 -11.01
N PRO A 14 -6.30 7.71 -12.18
CA PRO A 14 -5.49 8.93 -12.26
C PRO A 14 -6.14 10.04 -11.43
N LEU A 15 -5.37 10.62 -10.53
CA LEU A 15 -5.78 11.66 -9.59
C LEU A 15 -6.98 11.27 -8.72
N SER A 16 -7.23 9.96 -8.55
CA SER A 16 -8.41 9.42 -7.87
C SER A 16 -8.00 8.41 -6.81
N GLY A 17 -8.62 8.50 -5.64
CA GLY A 17 -8.40 7.51 -4.58
C GLY A 17 -9.49 7.49 -3.53
N GLU A 18 -9.49 6.42 -2.75
CA GLU A 18 -10.52 6.07 -1.78
C GLU A 18 -9.90 5.58 -0.48
N LEU A 19 -10.53 5.92 0.65
CA LEU A 19 -10.24 5.26 1.93
C LEU A 19 -11.03 3.95 1.99
N ARG A 20 -10.33 2.82 2.13
CA ARG A 20 -10.94 1.49 2.21
C ARG A 20 -10.59 0.80 3.52
N PRO A 21 -11.53 0.05 4.13
CA PRO A 21 -11.23 -0.81 5.27
C PRO A 21 -10.11 -1.80 4.92
N THR A 22 -9.14 -1.95 5.81
CA THR A 22 -8.01 -2.88 5.69
C THR A 22 -7.88 -3.66 6.99
N ASP A 23 -7.77 -4.97 6.86
CA ASP A 23 -7.50 -5.86 7.99
C ASP A 23 -6.04 -5.71 8.43
N VAL A 24 -5.82 -5.29 9.68
CA VAL A 24 -4.48 -5.14 10.27
C VAL A 24 -3.79 -6.50 10.42
N ASP A 25 -4.56 -7.58 10.55
CA ASP A 25 -4.05 -8.93 10.82
C ASP A 25 -3.96 -9.81 9.57
N GLY A 26 -4.58 -9.38 8.47
CA GLY A 26 -4.77 -10.19 7.25
C GLY A 26 -3.51 -10.48 6.43
N SER A 27 -2.35 -9.88 6.74
CA SER A 27 -1.12 -9.97 5.91
C SER A 27 0.13 -10.39 6.70
N LEU A 28 -0.01 -11.07 7.84
CA LEU A 28 1.14 -11.65 8.55
C LEU A 28 1.58 -13.02 7.98
N ALA A 29 0.69 -13.69 7.25
CA ALA A 29 0.98 -14.94 6.55
C ALA A 29 1.75 -14.66 5.25
N GLY A 30 3.09 -14.59 5.35
CA GLY A 30 3.93 -14.31 4.18
C GLY A 30 5.09 -13.36 4.44
N ALA A 31 5.42 -13.06 5.69
CA ALA A 31 6.70 -12.45 6.07
C ALA A 31 7.87 -13.43 5.83
N GLY A 32 8.04 -13.86 4.57
CA GLY A 32 9.19 -14.60 4.12
C GLY A 32 10.44 -13.75 4.30
N THR A 33 11.46 -14.38 4.91
CA THR A 33 12.86 -13.93 5.10
C THR A 33 13.17 -12.96 6.25
N ASN A 34 12.20 -12.40 6.98
CA ASN A 34 12.52 -11.58 8.16
C ASN A 34 12.69 -12.48 9.40
N PRO A 35 13.82 -12.44 10.14
CA PRO A 35 14.13 -13.41 11.19
C PRO A 35 13.35 -13.21 12.52
N GLY A 36 12.27 -12.42 12.54
CA GLY A 36 11.53 -12.10 13.75
C GLY A 36 10.02 -12.06 13.56
N PRO A 37 9.24 -12.15 14.66
CA PRO A 37 7.79 -12.05 14.58
C PRO A 37 7.36 -10.66 14.09
N PRO A 38 6.25 -10.56 13.35
CA PRO A 38 5.70 -9.27 12.97
C PRO A 38 5.34 -8.44 14.21
N VAL A 39 5.55 -7.13 14.12
CA VAL A 39 5.16 -6.16 15.16
C VAL A 39 4.03 -5.27 14.66
N ARG A 40 3.09 -4.94 15.55
CA ARG A 40 1.98 -4.04 15.24
C ARG A 40 2.37 -2.61 15.57
N LEU A 41 2.23 -1.72 14.60
CA LEU A 41 2.49 -0.29 14.76
C LEU A 41 1.19 0.50 14.64
N ARG A 42 1.09 1.59 15.41
CA ARG A 42 0.06 2.62 15.24
C ARG A 42 0.72 3.87 14.65
N SER A 43 0.48 4.13 13.37
CA SER A 43 0.93 5.35 12.71
C SER A 43 0.29 6.58 13.37
N LEU A 44 1.09 7.48 13.92
CA LEU A 44 0.61 8.78 14.45
C LEU A 44 0.45 9.82 13.34
N CYS A 45 1.34 9.73 12.36
CA CYS A 45 1.38 10.55 11.17
C CYS A 45 1.96 9.71 10.02
N SER A 46 1.73 10.17 8.80
CA SER A 46 2.33 9.60 7.59
C SER A 46 3.02 10.70 6.77
N GLY A 47 3.87 10.29 5.85
CA GLY A 47 4.51 11.17 4.88
C GLY A 47 3.86 11.05 3.51
N ILE A 48 4.07 12.06 2.67
CA ILE A 48 3.75 12.01 1.23
C ILE A 48 5.04 12.08 0.45
N SER A 49 5.34 11.03 -0.32
CA SER A 49 6.42 11.00 -1.28
C SER A 49 6.04 11.79 -2.54
N ARG A 50 6.60 13.00 -2.67
CA ARG A 50 6.41 13.82 -3.88
C ARG A 50 6.95 13.18 -5.17
N GLY A 51 7.77 12.13 -5.06
CA GLY A 51 8.30 11.38 -6.18
C GLY A 51 7.37 10.23 -6.59
N THR A 52 7.64 9.03 -6.08
CA THR A 52 7.00 7.80 -6.53
C THR A 52 5.49 7.76 -6.27
N GLU A 53 5.00 8.23 -5.12
CA GLU A 53 3.54 8.27 -4.88
C GLU A 53 2.84 9.24 -5.83
N THR A 54 3.44 10.39 -6.15
CA THR A 54 2.88 11.31 -7.14
C THR A 54 2.85 10.69 -8.54
N LEU A 55 3.89 9.90 -8.91
CA LEU A 55 3.92 9.19 -10.18
C LEU A 55 2.79 8.15 -10.29
N VAL A 56 2.59 7.38 -9.22
CA VAL A 56 1.53 6.37 -9.12
C VAL A 56 0.15 7.01 -9.13
N PHE A 57 -0.08 8.01 -8.27
CA PHE A 57 -1.36 8.71 -8.16
C PHE A 57 -1.78 9.39 -9.47
N ARG A 58 -0.83 9.91 -10.26
CA ARG A 58 -1.09 10.49 -11.59
C ARG A 58 -1.31 9.45 -12.69
N GLY A 59 -1.04 8.16 -12.44
CA GLY A 59 -1.08 7.12 -13.47
C GLY A 59 0.11 7.16 -14.44
N ASN A 60 1.23 7.77 -14.03
CA ASN A 60 2.38 8.05 -14.90
C ASN A 60 3.47 6.97 -14.83
N VAL A 61 3.23 5.85 -14.14
CA VAL A 61 4.18 4.72 -14.12
C VAL A 61 4.17 4.04 -15.50
N PRO A 62 5.31 3.92 -16.20
CA PRO A 62 5.37 3.17 -17.46
C PRO A 62 5.07 1.69 -17.21
N ARG A 63 4.33 1.03 -18.11
CA ARG A 63 3.96 -0.40 -17.96
C ARG A 63 5.18 -1.33 -17.78
N SER A 64 6.30 -1.02 -18.43
CA SER A 64 7.56 -1.77 -18.26
C SER A 64 8.15 -1.69 -16.85
N GLN A 65 7.74 -0.71 -16.05
CA GLN A 65 8.22 -0.49 -14.68
C GLN A 65 7.31 -1.09 -13.62
N TYR A 66 6.14 -1.63 -13.95
CA TYR A 66 5.20 -2.16 -12.94
C TYR A 66 5.85 -3.23 -12.07
N GLN A 67 6.61 -4.15 -12.67
CA GLN A 67 7.30 -5.18 -11.92
C GLN A 67 8.44 -4.61 -11.07
N ALA A 68 9.22 -3.68 -11.61
CA ALA A 68 10.35 -3.09 -10.91
C ALA A 68 9.94 -2.18 -9.75
N MET A 69 8.78 -1.53 -9.87
CA MET A 69 8.24 -0.62 -8.85
C MET A 69 7.31 -1.30 -7.85
N ARG A 70 6.94 -2.58 -8.03
CA ARG A 70 6.04 -3.29 -7.12
C ARG A 70 6.70 -3.42 -5.73
N ALA A 71 6.04 -2.88 -4.70
CA ALA A 71 6.57 -2.98 -3.34
C ALA A 71 6.44 -4.43 -2.78
N PRO A 72 7.36 -4.89 -1.91
CA PRO A 72 7.37 -6.28 -1.41
C PRO A 72 6.05 -6.75 -0.77
N PHE A 73 5.34 -5.85 -0.10
CA PHE A 73 4.04 -6.12 0.55
C PHE A 73 2.91 -5.29 -0.06
N GLN A 74 3.04 -4.94 -1.34
CA GLN A 74 2.05 -4.12 -2.03
C GLN A 74 0.70 -4.83 -2.11
N GLN A 75 -0.34 -4.15 -1.64
CA GLN A 75 -1.72 -4.57 -1.81
C GLN A 75 -2.29 -3.93 -3.08
N GLY A 76 -2.87 -4.76 -3.94
CA GLY A 76 -3.26 -4.36 -5.29
C GLY A 76 -2.10 -4.28 -6.27
N ASP A 77 -2.40 -3.86 -7.49
CA ASP A 77 -1.49 -3.89 -8.62
C ASP A 77 -1.57 -2.61 -9.44
N PHE A 78 -0.48 -2.27 -10.10
CA PHE A 78 -0.50 -1.18 -11.08
C PHE A 78 -1.38 -1.57 -12.28
N PRO A 79 -2.12 -0.61 -12.85
CA PRO A 79 -2.09 0.81 -12.50
C PRO A 79 -3.01 1.19 -11.33
N TRP A 80 -4.09 0.44 -11.11
CA TRP A 80 -5.05 0.60 -10.02
C TRP A 80 -6.02 -0.60 -10.00
N PRO A 81 -6.70 -0.86 -8.86
CA PRO A 81 -6.53 -0.22 -7.57
C PRO A 81 -5.24 -0.67 -6.87
N VAL A 82 -4.50 0.26 -6.27
CA VAL A 82 -3.25 -0.03 -5.55
C VAL A 82 -3.10 0.83 -4.29
N LYS A 83 -2.72 0.19 -3.18
CA LYS A 83 -2.22 0.86 -1.97
C LYS A 83 -0.70 0.95 -2.10
N TYR A 84 -0.18 2.16 -2.34
CA TYR A 84 1.23 2.39 -2.65
C TYR A 84 1.86 3.44 -1.73
N GLY A 85 3.10 3.20 -1.31
CA GLY A 85 3.83 4.11 -0.43
C GLY A 85 3.35 4.06 1.02
N TYR A 86 3.32 5.21 1.69
CA TYR A 86 2.97 5.35 3.11
C TYR A 86 1.46 5.48 3.34
N ALA A 87 0.64 4.94 2.44
CA ALA A 87 -0.81 5.02 2.42
C ALA A 87 -1.50 4.06 3.42
N ASN A 88 -1.01 4.05 4.66
CA ASN A 88 -1.42 3.10 5.71
C ASN A 88 -2.81 3.33 6.28
#